data_AF-A0A1R4F6C3-F1
#
_entry.id   AF-A0A1R4F6C3-F1
#
_cell.length_a   1.000
_cell.length_b   1.000
_cell.length_c   1.000
_cell.angle_alpha   90.00
_cell.angle_beta   90.00
_cell.angle_gamma   90.00
#
_symmetry.space_group_name_H-M   'P 1'
#
loop_
_entity.id
_entity.type
_entity.pdbx_description
1 polymer ?
#
loop_
_entity_poly.entity_id
_entity_poly.type
_entity_poly.pdbx_seq_one_letter_code
_entity_poly.pdbx_strand_id
1 'polypeptide(L)' 'MRVAWEIERDRKERFELLARRAGVSASVFLELVIDHLEGELTDRGVPEWMPQPEPNEGELPIDTA' A
#
# COMPACT_ATOMS: atom_id res chain seq x y z
N MET A 1 -4.06 10.15 -18.49
CA MET A 1 -3.04 9.10 -18.67
C MET A 1 -3.49 7.90 -17.84
N ARG A 2 -3.93 6.78 -18.46
CA ARG A 2 -4.20 5.56 -17.69
C ARG A 2 -2.85 4.98 -17.34
N VAL A 3 -2.40 5.17 -16.10
CA VAL A 3 -1.28 4.40 -15.56
C VAL A 3 -1.69 2.94 -15.71
N ALA A 4 -0.93 2.16 -16.48
CA ALA A 4 -1.17 0.73 -16.55
C ALA A 4 -0.93 0.20 -15.14
N TRP A 5 -2.00 -0.24 -14.47
CA TRP A 5 -1.96 -0.92 -13.17
C TRP A 5 -1.37 -2.32 -13.36
N GLU A 6 -0.14 -2.38 -13.86
CA GLU A 6 0.52 -3.64 -14.18
C GLU A 6 1.49 -3.98 -13.06
N ILE A 7 1.12 -4.99 -12.29
CA ILE A 7 2.04 -5.63 -11.37
C ILE A 7 3.02 -6.43 -12.24
N GLU A 8 4.32 -6.17 -12.08
CA GLU A 8 5.35 -6.97 -12.74
C GLU A 8 5.13 -8.47 -12.46
N ARG A 9 5.33 -9.31 -13.47
CA ARG A 9 5.03 -10.76 -13.40
C ARG A 9 5.60 -11.41 -12.14
N ASP A 10 6.87 -11.15 -11.83
CA ASP A 10 7.56 -11.73 -10.69
C ASP A 10 6.90 -11.33 -9.35
N ARG A 11 6.38 -10.11 -9.26
CA ARG A 11 5.64 -9.62 -8.10
C ARG A 11 4.29 -10.30 -7.97
N LYS A 12 3.58 -10.51 -9.09
CA LYS A 12 2.32 -11.25 -9.12
C LYS A 12 2.50 -12.70 -8.66
N GLU A 13 3.48 -13.40 -9.22
CA GLU A 13 3.78 -14.79 -8.85
C GLU A 13 4.16 -14.91 -7.37
N ARG A 14 4.92 -13.93 -6.86
CA ARG A 14 5.27 -13.86 -5.44
C ARG A 14 4.04 -13.66 -4.55
N PHE A 15 3.14 -12.76 -4.94
CA PHE A 15 1.88 -12.50 -4.22
C PHE A 15 1.00 -13.75 -4.17
N GLU A 16 0.82 -14.43 -5.30
CA GLU A 16 0.04 -15.67 -5.36
C GLU A 16 0.64 -16.79 -4.51
N LEU A 17 1.98 -16.87 -4.43
CA LEU A 17 2.67 -17.82 -3.53
C LEU A 17 2.39 -17.51 -2.06
N LEU A 18 2.34 -16.24 -1.66
CA LEU A 18 2.00 -15.84 -0.29
C LEU A 18 0.56 -16.21 0.05
N ALA A 19 -0.38 -15.91 -0.86
CA ALA A 19 -1.79 -16.29 -0.69
C ALA A 19 -1.96 -17.81 -0.51
N ARG A 20 -1.28 -18.62 -1.34
CA ARG A 20 -1.30 -20.09 -1.20
C ARG A 20 -0.76 -20.55 0.14
N ARG A 21 0.31 -19.93 0.65
CA ARG A 21 0.88 -20.26 1.98
C ARG A 21 -0.06 -19.88 3.12
N ALA A 22 -0.83 -18.80 2.94
CA ALA A 22 -1.87 -18.38 3.87
C ALA A 22 -3.16 -19.23 3.78
N GLY A 23 -3.23 -20.18 2.83
CA GLY A 23 -4.39 -21.07 2.67
C GLY A 23 -5.63 -20.41 2.05
N VAL A 24 -5.45 -19.28 1.38
CA VAL A 24 -6.55 -18.50 0.78
C VAL A 24 -6.31 -18.22 -0.71
N SER A 25 -7.34 -17.78 -1.42
CA SER A 25 -7.19 -17.33 -2.80
C SER A 25 -6.41 -16.02 -2.87
N ALA A 26 -5.82 -15.69 -4.03
CA ALA A 26 -5.11 -14.44 -4.22
C ALA A 26 -6.01 -13.22 -3.99
N SER A 27 -7.28 -13.28 -4.41
CA SER A 27 -8.24 -12.19 -4.18
C SER A 27 -8.53 -11.98 -2.69
N VAL A 28 -8.78 -13.06 -1.94
CA VAL A 28 -9.02 -12.97 -0.49
C VAL A 28 -7.76 -12.45 0.22
N PHE A 29 -6.58 -12.88 -0.20
CA PHE A 29 -5.34 -12.35 0.35
C PHE A 29 -5.18 -10.85 0.08
N LEU A 30 -5.62 -10.36 -1.08
CA LEU A 30 -5.58 -8.94 -1.42
C LEU A 30 -6.52 -8.13 -0.52
N GLU A 31 -7.75 -8.62 -0.29
CA GLU A 31 -8.71 -8.00 0.64
C GLU A 31 -8.10 -7.88 2.05
N LEU A 32 -7.50 -8.96 2.58
CA LEU A 32 -6.86 -8.93 3.90
C LEU A 32 -5.67 -7.96 3.97
N VAL A 33 -4.90 -7.84 2.90
CA VAL A 33 -3.79 -6.88 2.82
C VAL A 33 -4.31 -5.44 2.78
N ILE A 34 -5.41 -5.18 2.07
CA ILE A 34 -6.05 -3.86 2.04
C ILE A 34 -6.58 -3.51 3.43
N ASP A 35 -7.32 -4.41 4.07
CA ASP A 35 -7.84 -4.22 5.43
C ASP A 35 -6.73 -3.92 6.44
N HIS A 36 -5.59 -4.62 6.33
CA HIS A 36 -4.43 -4.34 7.17
C HIS A 36 -3.80 -2.98 6.87
N LEU A 37 -3.65 -2.64 5.59
CA LEU A 37 -3.06 -1.39 5.14
C LEU A 37 -3.88 -0.17 5.58
N GLU A 38 -5.20 -0.28 5.60
CA GLU A 38 -6.09 0.78 6.11
C GLU A 38 -5.77 1.16 7.57
N GLY A 39 -5.26 0.22 8.37
CA GLY A 39 -4.81 0.48 9.74
C GLY A 39 -3.45 1.18 9.85
N GLU A 40 -2.71 1.32 8.76
CA GLU A 40 -1.36 1.92 8.72
C GLU A 40 -1.30 3.24 7.94
N LEU A 41 -2.45 3.74 7.48
CA LEU A 41 -2.51 5.00 6.74
C LEU A 41 -2.24 6.18 7.67
N THR A 42 -1.48 7.16 7.17
CA THR A 42 -1.38 8.48 7.80
C THR A 42 -2.73 9.19 7.73
N ASP A 43 -2.84 10.33 8.41
CA ASP A 43 -3.97 11.26 8.27
C ASP A 43 -4.17 11.76 6.82
N ARG A 44 -3.15 11.59 5.97
CA ARG A 44 -3.17 11.89 4.53
C ARG A 44 -3.61 10.71 3.65
N GLY A 45 -3.96 9.57 4.24
CA GLY A 45 -4.47 8.40 3.53
C GLY A 45 -3.41 7.61 2.76
N VAL A 46 -2.13 7.76 3.11
CA VAL A 46 -1.00 7.07 2.49
C VAL A 46 -0.18 6.40 3.61
N PRO A 47 0.35 5.18 3.43
CA PRO A 47 1.17 4.54 4.47
C PRO A 47 2.47 5.31 4.75
N GLU A 48 2.94 5.29 6.00
CA GLU A 48 4.19 5.94 6.47
C GLU A 48 5.43 5.60 5.62
N TRP A 49 5.49 4.37 5.08
CA TRP A 49 6.62 3.89 4.29
C TRP A 49 6.61 4.35 2.83
N MET A 50 5.56 5.03 2.38
CA MET A 50 5.50 5.67 1.06
C MET A 50 5.85 7.16 1.13
N PRO A 51 6.31 7.76 0.03
CA PRO A 51 6.42 9.21 -0.08
C PRO A 51 5.08 9.87 0.27
N GLN A 52 5.11 10.75 1.27
CA GLN A 52 3.89 11.44 1.72
C GLN A 52 3.49 12.51 0.71
N PRO A 53 2.17 12.73 0.50
CA PRO A 53 1.69 13.91 -0.21
C PRO A 53 2.22 15.19 0.45
N GLU A 54 2.39 16.25 -0.34
CA GLU A 54 2.77 17.56 0.17
C GLU A 54 1.83 18.00 1.31
N PRO A 55 2.33 18.67 2.36
CA PRO A 55 1.50 19.19 3.42
C PRO A 55 0.39 20.08 2.87
N ASN A 56 -0.78 20.07 3.49
CA ASN A 56 -1.82 21.03 3.14
C ASN A 56 -1.32 22.46 3.41
N GLU A 57 -1.82 23.44 2.65
CA GLU A 57 -1.49 24.86 2.89
C GLU A 57 -1.80 25.24 4.35
N GLY A 58 -0.74 25.52 5.13
CA GLY A 58 -0.84 25.91 6.53
C GLY A 58 -0.22 24.92 7.54
N GLU A 59 0.19 23.72 7.11
CA GLU A 59 0.98 22.82 7.94
C GLU A 59 2.46 23.29 7.95
N LEU A 60 2.98 23.65 9.12
CA LEU A 60 4.40 23.96 9.27
C LEU A 60 5.20 22.65 9.18
N PRO A 61 6.27 22.56 8.37
CA PRO A 61 7.14 21.40 8.37
C PRO A 61 7.75 21.25 9.77
N ILE A 62 7.55 20.09 10.40
CA ILE A 62 8.22 19.78 11.65
C ILE A 62 9.67 19.42 11.31
N ASP A 63 10.56 20.39 11.52
CA ASP A 63 12.01 20.21 11.40
C ASP A 63 12.44 19.15 12.43
N THR A 64 12.80 17.96 11.96
CA THR A 64 13.36 16.93 12.82
C THR A 64 14.87 17.10 12.77
N ALA A 65 15.40 17.87 13.72
CA ALA A 65 16.83 18.13 13.90
C ALA A 65 17.62 16.87 14.31
#